data_AF-A0A1F2WAB5-F1
#
_entry.id   AF-A0A1F2WAB5-F1
#
_cell.length_a   1.000
_cell.length_b   1.000
_cell.length_c   1.000
_cell.angle_alpha   90.00
_cell.angle_beta   90.00
_cell.angle_gamma   90.00
#
_symmetry.space_group_name_H-M   'P 1'
#
loop_
_entity.id
_entity.type
_entity.pdbx_description
1 polymer ?
#
loop_
_entity_poly.entity_id
_entity_poly.type
_entity_poly.pdbx_seq_one_letter_code
_entity_poly.pdbx_strand_id
1 'polypeptide(L)'
;MLDDRPQDPECIAAVESAARLCAELGHQVSAARPDLDIPSVIDAFVTLTGAEGALEVAESERLTGRKVGPGDVELVNWVIRVIGHKRSAADLDQAFEVMRRTSQQVALFMEDYDVLLTSTLAQPSWPIGAGDLSAGQRVMLQVVGRAPAAPLLAAVVKQLAGEILRPMPNTPLCNLTGQPAMSVPLHWTADGMPVGVQFIGRVEEEGLLFRLASQLEAARPWWDRRPKTD
;
A
#
# COMPACT_ATOMS: atom_id res chain seq x y z
N MET A 1 6.55 4.25 -5.33
CA MET A 1 6.43 2.94 -6.00
C MET A 1 4.97 2.56 -6.05
N LEU A 2 4.52 1.82 -7.07
CA LEU A 2 3.10 1.62 -7.48
C LEU A 2 2.29 2.89 -7.82
N ASP A 3 2.90 4.07 -7.77
CA ASP A 3 2.34 5.31 -8.30
C ASP A 3 3.50 6.20 -8.76
N ASP A 4 3.38 6.75 -9.97
CA ASP A 4 4.37 7.67 -10.57
C ASP A 4 4.01 9.14 -10.33
N ARG A 5 2.86 9.43 -9.71
CA ARG A 5 2.49 10.81 -9.34
C ARG A 5 3.46 11.35 -8.28
N PRO A 6 3.69 12.68 -8.25
CA PRO A 6 4.51 13.30 -7.21
C PRO A 6 3.98 13.01 -5.80
N GLN A 7 4.90 12.69 -4.89
CA GLN A 7 4.61 12.56 -3.47
C GLN A 7 4.62 13.93 -2.79
N ASP A 8 4.07 13.99 -1.58
CA ASP A 8 4.13 15.18 -0.75
C ASP A 8 5.59 15.59 -0.46
N PRO A 9 5.92 16.90 -0.50
CA PRO A 9 7.26 17.39 -0.20
C PRO A 9 7.82 16.94 1.15
N GLU A 10 7.00 16.77 2.19
CA GLU A 10 7.44 16.28 3.49
C GLU A 10 7.89 14.81 3.43
N CYS A 11 7.23 13.99 2.61
CA CYS A 11 7.63 12.61 2.37
C CYS A 11 8.93 12.51 1.57
N ILE A 12 9.12 13.39 0.58
CA ILE A 12 10.38 13.49 -0.18
C ILE A 12 11.51 13.93 0.76
N ALA A 13 11.29 14.98 1.56
CA ALA A 13 12.27 15.49 2.52
C ALA A 13 12.65 14.42 3.57
N ALA A 14 11.68 13.62 4.02
CA ALA A 14 11.92 12.51 4.94
C ALA A 14 12.87 11.47 4.35
N VAL A 15 12.64 11.05 3.10
CA VAL A 15 13.49 10.07 2.38
C VAL A 15 14.89 10.63 2.18
N GLU A 16 15.01 11.86 1.69
CA GLU A 16 16.32 12.50 1.48
C GLU A 16 17.10 12.67 2.79
N SER A 17 16.41 13.00 3.88
CA SER A 17 17.00 13.14 5.21
C SER A 17 17.49 11.79 5.76
N ALA A 18 16.73 10.72 5.54
CA ALA A 18 17.13 9.37 5.93
C ALA A 18 18.27 8.82 5.05
N ALA A 19 18.25 9.10 3.74
CA ALA A 19 19.32 8.77 2.82
C ALA A 19 20.65 9.42 3.24
N ARG A 20 20.63 10.72 3.58
CA ARG A 20 21.81 11.42 4.12
C ARG A 20 22.29 10.81 5.43
N LEU A 21 21.39 10.49 6.36
CA LEU A 21 21.74 9.83 7.61
C LEU A 21 22.41 8.46 7.37
N CYS A 22 21.91 7.66 6.42
CA CYS A 22 22.53 6.39 6.06
C CYS A 22 23.94 6.60 5.48
N ALA A 23 24.13 7.62 4.63
CA ALA A 23 25.44 7.95 4.09
C ALA A 23 26.43 8.41 5.19
N GLU A 24 25.99 9.23 6.15
CA GLU A 24 26.79 9.66 7.31
C GLU A 24 27.19 8.48 8.20
N LEU A 25 26.35 7.46 8.29
CA LEU A 25 26.63 6.19 8.98
C LEU A 25 27.55 5.26 8.18
N GLY A 26 27.96 5.64 6.97
CA GLY A 26 28.92 4.91 6.14
C GLY A 26 28.31 4.00 5.07
N HIS A 27 26.98 4.02 4.89
CA HIS A 27 26.32 3.22 3.84
C HIS A 27 26.45 3.88 2.47
N GLN A 28 26.47 3.06 1.41
CA GLN A 28 26.40 3.54 0.04
C GLN A 28 24.93 3.80 -0.34
N VAL A 29 24.64 5.00 -0.82
CA VAL A 29 23.27 5.41 -1.14
C VAL A 29 23.25 5.94 -2.58
N SER A 30 22.38 5.34 -3.40
CA SER A 30 22.15 5.76 -4.78
C SER A 30 20.65 5.80 -5.09
N ALA A 31 20.27 6.59 -6.08
CA ALA A 31 18.90 6.62 -6.57
C ALA A 31 18.64 5.39 -7.45
N ALA A 32 17.67 4.57 -7.06
CA ALA A 32 17.29 3.36 -7.78
C ALA A 32 15.80 3.06 -7.58
N ARG A 33 15.21 2.31 -8.52
CA ARG A 33 13.85 1.76 -8.39
C ARG A 33 13.74 0.46 -9.19
N PRO A 34 12.97 -0.55 -8.73
CA PRO A 34 12.67 -1.72 -9.54
C PRO A 34 11.82 -1.33 -10.75
N ASP A 35 12.06 -1.99 -11.89
CA ASP A 35 11.27 -1.80 -13.11
C ASP A 35 10.04 -2.71 -13.09
N LEU A 36 8.88 -2.13 -12.80
CA LEU A 36 7.63 -2.83 -12.55
C LEU A 36 6.55 -2.41 -13.55
N ASP A 37 5.75 -3.35 -14.01
CA ASP A 37 4.49 -3.07 -14.70
C ASP A 37 3.41 -2.65 -13.69
N ILE A 38 3.48 -1.39 -13.26
CA ILE A 38 2.61 -0.82 -12.22
C ILE A 38 1.12 -1.06 -12.52
N PRO A 39 0.59 -0.79 -13.74
CA PRO A 39 -0.80 -1.09 -14.07
C PRO A 39 -1.19 -2.55 -13.83
N SER A 40 -0.36 -3.50 -14.25
CA SER A 40 -0.63 -4.92 -14.05
C SER A 40 -0.57 -5.31 -12.57
N VAL A 41 0.39 -4.78 -11.81
CA VAL A 41 0.50 -5.01 -10.36
C VAL A 41 -0.75 -4.50 -9.62
N ILE A 42 -1.23 -3.32 -9.98
CA ILE A 42 -2.44 -2.73 -9.39
C ILE A 42 -3.69 -3.56 -9.72
N ASP A 43 -3.88 -3.99 -10.98
CA ASP A 43 -5.05 -4.82 -11.33
C ASP A 43 -4.99 -6.19 -10.64
N ALA A 44 -3.81 -6.80 -10.51
CA ALA A 44 -3.61 -8.02 -9.74
C ALA A 44 -3.99 -7.82 -8.26
N PHE A 45 -3.51 -6.74 -7.63
CA PHE A 45 -3.85 -6.39 -6.25
C PHE A 45 -5.36 -6.25 -6.04
N VAL A 46 -6.06 -5.53 -6.94
CA VAL A 46 -7.51 -5.34 -6.84
C VAL A 46 -8.28 -6.63 -7.11
N THR A 47 -7.78 -7.48 -8.01
CA THR A 47 -8.38 -8.79 -8.30
C THR A 47 -8.30 -9.72 -7.10
N LEU A 48 -7.11 -9.82 -6.47
CA LEU A 48 -6.90 -10.64 -5.27
C LEU A 48 -7.72 -10.12 -4.08
N THR A 49 -7.67 -8.82 -3.81
CA THR A 49 -8.45 -8.19 -2.73
C THR A 49 -9.96 -8.31 -2.97
N GLY A 50 -10.39 -8.18 -4.23
CA GLY A 50 -11.78 -8.38 -4.63
C GLY A 50 -12.29 -9.79 -4.34
N ALA A 51 -11.50 -10.81 -4.70
CA ALA A 51 -11.85 -12.20 -4.43
C ALA A 51 -11.87 -12.50 -2.93
N GLU A 52 -10.89 -12.02 -2.17
CA GLU A 52 -10.86 -12.18 -0.70
C GLU A 52 -12.09 -11.52 -0.06
N GLY A 53 -12.41 -10.27 -0.42
CA GLY A 53 -13.59 -9.59 0.12
C GLY A 53 -14.91 -10.29 -0.25
N ALA A 54 -14.99 -10.95 -1.42
CA ALA A 54 -16.16 -11.75 -1.77
C ALA A 54 -16.25 -13.05 -0.93
N LEU A 55 -15.10 -13.68 -0.65
CA LEU A 55 -15.00 -14.85 0.22
C LEU A 55 -15.37 -14.50 1.67
N GLU A 56 -14.83 -13.43 2.22
CA GLU A 56 -15.12 -12.97 3.59
C GLU A 56 -16.63 -12.73 3.80
N VAL A 57 -17.30 -12.10 2.83
CA VAL A 57 -18.76 -11.91 2.93
C VAL A 57 -19.49 -13.26 2.86
N ALA A 58 -19.10 -14.16 1.96
CA ALA A 58 -19.71 -15.49 1.87
C ALA A 58 -19.52 -16.29 3.16
N GLU A 59 -18.35 -16.18 3.80
CA GLU A 59 -18.04 -16.84 5.06
C GLU A 59 -18.82 -16.23 6.22
N SER A 60 -19.00 -14.91 6.25
CA SER A 60 -19.89 -14.24 7.19
C SER A 60 -21.33 -14.72 7.06
N GLU A 61 -21.85 -14.89 5.84
CA GLU A 61 -23.17 -15.48 5.62
C GLU A 61 -23.26 -16.93 6.14
N ARG A 62 -22.21 -17.73 5.92
CA ARG A 62 -22.14 -19.13 6.37
C ARG A 62 -22.14 -19.22 7.89
N LEU A 63 -21.35 -18.39 8.57
CA LEU A 63 -21.19 -18.39 10.03
C LEU A 63 -22.42 -17.86 10.74
N THR A 64 -23.08 -16.85 10.18
CA THR A 64 -24.25 -16.20 10.80
C THR A 64 -25.58 -16.83 10.38
N GLY A 65 -25.60 -17.62 9.30
CA GLY A 65 -26.82 -18.12 8.68
C GLY A 65 -27.69 -17.03 8.03
N ARG A 66 -27.17 -15.79 7.92
CA ARG A 66 -27.90 -14.62 7.43
C ARG A 66 -27.29 -14.14 6.12
N LYS A 67 -28.14 -13.84 5.14
CA LYS A 67 -27.68 -13.20 3.89
C LYS A 67 -27.29 -11.75 4.14
N VAL A 68 -26.15 -11.35 3.57
CA VAL A 68 -25.59 -9.99 3.66
C VAL A 68 -26.11 -9.17 2.48
N GLY A 69 -26.77 -8.07 2.79
CA GLY A 69 -27.20 -7.06 1.84
C GLY A 69 -26.30 -5.81 1.82
N PRO A 70 -26.55 -4.87 0.89
CA PRO A 70 -25.75 -3.65 0.75
C PRO A 70 -25.75 -2.71 1.96
N GLY A 71 -26.69 -2.86 2.89
CA GLY A 71 -26.79 -2.05 4.11
C GLY A 71 -26.17 -2.72 5.35
N ASP A 72 -25.68 -3.94 5.21
CA ASP A 72 -25.10 -4.72 6.31
C ASP A 72 -23.58 -4.53 6.45
N VAL A 73 -22.95 -3.96 5.43
CA VAL A 73 -21.52 -3.68 5.37
C VAL A 73 -21.30 -2.28 4.79
N GLU A 74 -20.10 -1.73 4.99
CA GLU A 74 -19.71 -0.48 4.36
C GLU A 74 -19.80 -0.57 2.83
N LEU A 75 -20.17 0.55 2.18
CA LEU A 75 -20.39 0.59 0.73
C LEU A 75 -19.17 0.14 -0.08
N VAL A 76 -17.96 0.48 0.39
CA VAL A 76 -16.71 0.05 -0.25
C VAL A 76 -16.58 -1.46 -0.21
N ASN A 77 -16.81 -2.09 0.96
CA ASN A 77 -16.77 -3.55 1.11
C ASN A 77 -17.82 -4.24 0.24
N TRP A 78 -19.03 -3.65 0.13
CA TRP A 78 -20.05 -4.15 -0.78
C TRP A 78 -19.59 -4.12 -2.24
N VAL A 79 -18.94 -3.05 -2.68
CA VAL A 79 -18.43 -2.93 -4.05
C VAL A 79 -17.26 -3.87 -4.31
N ILE A 80 -16.33 -4.04 -3.35
CA ILE A 80 -15.24 -5.02 -3.45
C ILE A 80 -15.79 -6.43 -3.65
N ARG A 81 -16.82 -6.82 -2.89
CA ARG A 81 -17.54 -8.08 -3.12
C ARG A 81 -18.11 -8.19 -4.53
N VAL A 82 -18.74 -7.13 -5.05
CA VAL A 82 -19.30 -7.12 -6.41
C VAL A 82 -18.20 -7.27 -7.46
N ILE A 83 -17.04 -6.64 -7.26
CA ILE A 83 -15.84 -6.82 -8.09
C ILE A 83 -15.39 -8.27 -8.05
N GLY A 84 -15.24 -8.86 -6.85
CA GLY A 84 -14.83 -10.25 -6.65
C GLY A 84 -15.72 -11.26 -7.38
N HIS A 85 -17.05 -11.12 -7.27
CA HIS A 85 -18.02 -11.99 -7.98
C HIS A 85 -17.95 -11.89 -9.51
N LYS A 86 -17.27 -10.88 -10.05
CA LYS A 86 -17.10 -10.69 -11.49
C LYS A 86 -15.73 -11.15 -11.99
N ARG A 87 -14.82 -11.56 -11.12
CA ARG A 87 -13.53 -12.15 -11.47
C ARG A 87 -13.68 -13.67 -11.63
N SER A 88 -13.15 -14.20 -12.72
CA SER A 88 -13.11 -15.63 -12.99
C SER A 88 -11.90 -16.29 -12.32
N ALA A 89 -11.89 -17.62 -12.30
CA ALA A 89 -10.70 -18.38 -11.87
C ALA A 89 -9.47 -18.09 -12.75
N ALA A 90 -9.67 -17.83 -14.05
CA ALA A 90 -8.58 -17.46 -14.95
C ALA A 90 -8.01 -16.07 -14.63
N ASP A 91 -8.87 -15.11 -14.24
CA ASP A 91 -8.40 -13.79 -13.79
C ASP A 91 -7.57 -13.90 -12.51
N LEU A 92 -7.96 -14.79 -11.59
CA LEU A 92 -7.20 -15.05 -10.36
C LEU A 92 -5.84 -15.69 -10.64
N ASP A 93 -5.80 -16.71 -11.50
CA ASP A 93 -4.53 -17.35 -11.88
C ASP A 93 -3.58 -16.35 -12.56
N GLN A 94 -4.12 -15.48 -13.43
CA GLN A 94 -3.36 -14.41 -14.05
C GLN A 94 -2.84 -13.39 -13.02
N ALA A 95 -3.62 -13.04 -12.00
CA ALA A 95 -3.19 -12.16 -10.91
C ALA A 95 -2.05 -12.78 -10.09
N PHE A 96 -2.12 -14.08 -9.77
CA PHE A 96 -1.02 -14.79 -9.12
C PHE A 96 0.24 -14.84 -9.98
N GLU A 97 0.11 -15.00 -11.29
CA GLU A 97 1.25 -14.96 -12.20
C GLU A 97 1.92 -13.58 -12.22
N VAL A 98 1.13 -12.49 -12.21
CA VAL A 98 1.68 -11.13 -12.06
C VAL A 98 2.43 -10.99 -10.73
N MET A 99 1.88 -11.53 -9.63
CA MET A 99 2.54 -11.50 -8.32
C MET A 99 3.88 -12.25 -8.33
N ARG A 100 3.93 -13.45 -8.94
CA ARG A 100 5.17 -14.23 -9.08
C ARG A 100 6.21 -13.48 -9.90
N ARG A 101 5.82 -12.92 -11.06
CA ARG A 101 6.72 -12.14 -11.92
C ARG A 101 7.26 -10.91 -11.18
N THR A 102 6.38 -10.18 -10.49
CA THR A 102 6.75 -9.01 -9.70
C THR A 102 7.75 -9.38 -8.61
N SER A 103 7.52 -10.51 -7.93
CA SER A 103 8.44 -11.02 -6.90
C SER A 103 9.82 -11.32 -7.48
N GLN A 104 9.89 -11.93 -8.67
CA GLN A 104 11.15 -12.17 -9.37
C GLN A 104 11.84 -10.87 -9.78
N GLN A 105 11.10 -9.89 -10.29
CA GLN A 105 11.66 -8.58 -10.67
C GLN A 105 12.25 -7.84 -9.47
N VAL A 106 11.57 -7.87 -8.31
CA VAL A 106 12.10 -7.27 -7.09
C VAL A 106 13.31 -8.05 -6.56
N ALA A 107 13.29 -9.38 -6.61
CA ALA A 107 14.42 -10.20 -6.21
C ALA A 107 15.67 -9.89 -7.06
N LEU A 108 15.53 -9.85 -8.39
CA LEU A 108 16.59 -9.47 -9.32
C LEU A 108 17.11 -8.06 -9.06
N PHE A 109 16.21 -7.10 -8.83
CA PHE A 109 16.60 -5.74 -8.46
C PHE A 109 17.46 -5.73 -7.18
N MET A 110 17.08 -6.51 -6.16
CA MET A 110 17.81 -6.59 -4.89
C MET A 110 19.13 -7.38 -4.97
N GLU A 111 19.49 -7.98 -6.10
CA GLU A 111 20.85 -8.54 -6.27
C GLU A 111 21.91 -7.43 -6.19
N ASP A 112 21.55 -6.22 -6.64
CA ASP A 112 22.44 -5.04 -6.61
C ASP A 112 22.29 -4.18 -5.33
N TYR A 113 21.27 -4.43 -4.50
CA TYR A 113 20.95 -3.60 -3.33
C TYR A 113 20.57 -4.43 -2.11
N ASP A 114 21.10 -4.07 -0.93
CA ASP A 114 20.72 -4.72 0.33
C ASP A 114 19.38 -4.21 0.90
N VAL A 115 19.11 -2.91 0.69
CA VAL A 115 17.93 -2.23 1.22
C VAL A 115 17.40 -1.23 0.21
N LEU A 116 16.09 -1.24 0.00
CA LEU A 116 15.37 -0.20 -0.72
C LEU A 116 14.73 0.78 0.26
N LEU A 117 15.03 2.07 0.06
CA LEU A 117 14.57 3.17 0.90
C LEU A 117 13.43 3.94 0.20
N THR A 118 12.28 4.07 0.87
CA THR A 118 11.15 4.89 0.40
C THR A 118 10.52 5.65 1.57
N SER A 119 9.61 6.58 1.29
CA SER A 119 8.65 7.02 2.33
C SER A 119 7.68 5.87 2.60
N THR A 120 7.13 5.76 3.80
CA THR A 120 6.12 4.74 4.10
C THR A 120 4.81 5.07 3.38
N LEU A 121 4.34 6.30 3.53
CA LEU A 121 3.17 6.84 2.85
C LEU A 121 3.59 7.94 1.86
N ALA A 122 2.74 8.26 0.90
CA ALA A 122 3.00 9.33 -0.08
C ALA A 122 2.62 10.73 0.43
N GLN A 123 2.05 10.82 1.63
CA GLN A 123 1.68 12.07 2.29
C GLN A 123 1.73 11.91 3.83
N PRO A 124 1.87 13.01 4.58
CA PRO A 124 1.69 13.01 6.03
C PRO A 124 0.29 12.56 6.47
N SER A 125 0.11 12.41 7.78
CA SER A 125 -1.21 12.15 8.38
C SER A 125 -2.26 13.14 7.88
N TRP A 126 -3.42 12.63 7.48
CA TRP A 126 -4.54 13.45 6.99
C TRP A 126 -5.61 13.63 8.08
N PRO A 127 -6.41 14.72 8.00
CA PRO A 127 -7.51 14.94 8.93
C PRO A 127 -8.56 13.82 8.88
N ILE A 128 -9.26 13.63 10.00
CA ILE A 128 -10.41 12.73 10.07
C ILE A 128 -11.45 13.15 9.02
N GLY A 129 -11.97 12.18 8.27
CA GLY A 129 -12.94 12.39 7.19
C GLY A 129 -12.32 12.79 5.84
N ALA A 130 -11.00 13.04 5.75
CA ALA A 130 -10.36 13.37 4.47
C ALA A 130 -10.41 12.21 3.45
N GLY A 131 -10.54 10.97 3.93
CA GLY A 131 -10.72 9.77 3.09
C GLY A 131 -12.19 9.44 2.79
N ASP A 132 -13.15 10.23 3.26
CA ASP A 132 -14.56 9.96 3.03
C ASP A 132 -14.90 10.07 1.55
N LEU A 133 -15.73 9.14 1.08
CA LEU A 133 -16.26 9.19 -0.28
C LEU A 133 -17.01 10.52 -0.50
N SER A 134 -16.66 11.25 -1.56
CA SER A 134 -17.46 12.38 -2.02
C SER A 134 -18.90 11.95 -2.34
N ALA A 135 -19.83 12.91 -2.37
CA ALA A 135 -21.22 12.63 -2.73
C ALA A 135 -21.34 11.94 -4.10
N GLY A 136 -20.54 12.38 -5.09
CA GLY A 136 -20.50 11.77 -6.42
C GLY A 136 -19.96 10.33 -6.41
N GLN A 137 -18.88 10.07 -5.66
CA GLN A 137 -18.35 8.71 -5.51
C GLN A 137 -19.36 7.78 -4.82
N ARG A 138 -20.05 8.25 -3.77
CA ARG A 138 -21.10 7.46 -3.10
C ARG A 138 -22.21 7.07 -4.06
N VAL A 139 -22.72 8.01 -4.86
CA VAL A 139 -23.76 7.73 -5.85
C VAL A 139 -23.26 6.71 -6.88
N MET A 140 -22.06 6.91 -7.43
CA MET A 140 -21.47 5.98 -8.42
C MET A 140 -21.35 4.55 -7.86
N LEU A 141 -20.81 4.41 -6.64
CA LEU A 141 -20.64 3.11 -5.99
C LEU A 141 -21.97 2.44 -5.65
N GLN A 142 -23.01 3.20 -5.28
CA GLN A 142 -24.35 2.66 -5.07
C GLN A 142 -24.96 2.11 -6.37
N VAL A 143 -24.74 2.77 -7.51
CA VAL A 143 -25.21 2.28 -8.82
C VAL A 143 -24.50 0.97 -9.17
N VAL A 144 -23.18 0.95 -9.09
CA VAL A 144 -22.37 -0.25 -9.39
C VAL A 144 -22.74 -1.42 -8.47
N GLY A 145 -22.92 -1.14 -7.18
CA GLY A 145 -23.30 -2.14 -6.19
C GLY A 145 -24.66 -2.78 -6.43
N ARG A 146 -25.56 -2.13 -7.18
CA ARG A 146 -26.89 -2.64 -7.53
C ARG A 146 -26.95 -3.24 -8.94
N ALA A 147 -26.31 -2.59 -9.91
CA ALA A 147 -26.36 -2.92 -11.32
C ALA A 147 -24.95 -2.79 -11.95
N PRO A 148 -24.07 -3.79 -11.77
CA PRO A 148 -22.69 -3.74 -12.24
C PRO A 148 -22.61 -4.01 -13.75
N ALA A 149 -22.96 -3.01 -14.56
CA ALA A 149 -22.70 -3.04 -15.99
C ALA A 149 -21.17 -3.08 -16.22
N ALA A 150 -20.69 -4.00 -17.06
CA ALA A 150 -19.26 -4.25 -17.27
C ALA A 150 -18.40 -2.98 -17.50
N PRO A 151 -18.76 -2.04 -18.41
CA PRO A 151 -17.94 -0.85 -18.63
C PRO A 151 -17.93 0.10 -17.42
N LEU A 152 -19.04 0.21 -16.69
CA LEU A 152 -19.14 1.03 -15.49
C LEU A 152 -18.34 0.42 -14.34
N LEU A 153 -18.43 -0.90 -14.16
CA LEU A 153 -17.65 -1.63 -13.16
C LEU A 153 -16.15 -1.49 -13.42
N ALA A 154 -15.71 -1.63 -14.67
CA ALA A 154 -14.31 -1.45 -15.05
C ALA A 154 -13.82 -0.03 -14.76
N ALA A 155 -14.62 1.01 -15.05
CA ALA A 155 -14.29 2.39 -14.72
C ALA A 155 -14.15 2.61 -13.21
N VAL A 156 -15.05 2.03 -12.41
CA VAL A 156 -15.02 2.10 -10.95
C VAL A 156 -13.83 1.35 -10.37
N VAL A 157 -13.53 0.15 -10.86
CA VAL A 157 -12.31 -0.60 -10.48
C VAL A 157 -11.07 0.24 -10.73
N LYS A 158 -10.94 0.82 -11.92
CA LYS A 158 -9.79 1.67 -12.26
C LYS A 158 -9.68 2.90 -11.36
N GLN A 159 -10.80 3.55 -11.08
CA GLN A 159 -10.83 4.73 -10.20
C GLN A 159 -10.48 4.37 -8.76
N LEU A 160 -11.07 3.30 -8.22
CA LEU A 160 -10.81 2.83 -6.85
C LEU A 160 -9.34 2.41 -6.71
N ALA A 161 -8.82 1.64 -7.65
CA ALA A 161 -7.43 1.20 -7.63
C ALA A 161 -6.44 2.37 -7.62
N GLY A 162 -6.67 3.38 -8.47
CA GLY A 162 -5.82 4.57 -8.55
C GLY A 162 -5.91 5.49 -7.33
N GLU A 163 -7.08 5.62 -6.70
CA GLU A 163 -7.26 6.56 -5.57
C GLU A 163 -7.05 5.91 -4.19
N ILE A 164 -7.36 4.62 -4.02
CA ILE A 164 -7.14 3.91 -2.74
C ILE A 164 -5.66 3.75 -2.47
N LEU A 165 -4.86 3.41 -3.48
CA LEU A 165 -3.42 3.20 -3.30
C LEU A 165 -2.62 4.51 -3.27
N ARG A 166 -3.22 5.62 -3.71
CA ARG A 166 -2.53 6.92 -3.78
C ARG A 166 -1.87 7.36 -2.49
N PRO A 167 -2.49 7.24 -1.29
CA PRO A 167 -1.85 7.65 -0.04
C PRO A 167 -0.76 6.68 0.41
N MET A 168 -0.81 5.42 -0.04
CA MET A 168 0.04 4.32 0.40
C MET A 168 0.67 3.56 -0.77
N PRO A 169 1.35 4.21 -1.71
CA PRO A 169 1.76 3.51 -2.93
C PRO A 169 2.97 2.59 -2.64
N ASN A 170 3.75 2.89 -1.59
CA ASN A 170 5.02 2.22 -1.32
C ASN A 170 4.92 0.94 -0.47
N THR A 171 3.82 0.68 0.23
CA THR A 171 3.67 -0.48 1.12
C THR A 171 3.11 -1.75 0.46
N PRO A 172 2.13 -1.70 -0.48
CA PRO A 172 1.46 -2.90 -0.98
C PRO A 172 2.38 -3.83 -1.76
N LEU A 173 3.47 -3.30 -2.33
CA LEU A 173 4.43 -4.15 -3.01
C LEU A 173 4.95 -5.24 -2.08
N CYS A 174 5.37 -4.88 -0.86
CA CYS A 174 5.92 -5.83 0.10
C CYS A 174 4.89 -6.89 0.53
N ASN A 175 3.60 -6.54 0.55
CA ASN A 175 2.52 -7.51 0.77
C ASN A 175 2.40 -8.53 -0.37
N LEU A 176 2.64 -8.11 -1.60
CA LEU A 176 2.58 -8.97 -2.79
C LEU A 176 3.81 -9.86 -2.94
N THR A 177 4.98 -9.33 -2.62
CA THR A 177 6.27 -9.97 -2.93
C THR A 177 6.95 -10.61 -1.73
N GLY A 178 6.46 -10.35 -0.52
CA GLY A 178 6.95 -10.97 0.71
C GLY A 178 8.28 -10.42 1.22
N GLN A 179 8.80 -9.31 0.68
CA GLN A 179 9.98 -8.68 1.28
C GLN A 179 9.67 -8.17 2.69
N PRO A 180 10.59 -8.35 3.66
CA PRO A 180 10.45 -7.71 4.95
C PRO A 180 10.62 -6.20 4.79
N ALA A 181 9.77 -5.45 5.49
CA ALA A 181 9.80 -3.99 5.49
C ALA A 181 9.56 -3.45 6.90
N MET A 182 10.22 -2.34 7.22
CA MET A 182 10.03 -1.61 8.47
C MET A 182 9.78 -0.12 8.18
N SER A 183 8.96 0.52 9.02
CA SER A 183 8.71 1.97 8.97
C SER A 183 9.33 2.63 10.19
N VAL A 184 10.29 3.53 9.98
CA VAL A 184 11.07 4.20 11.03
C VAL A 184 10.72 5.70 11.06
N PRO A 185 10.37 6.29 12.22
CA PRO A 185 9.99 7.70 12.31
C PRO A 185 11.25 8.58 12.36
N LEU A 186 11.81 8.92 11.20
CA LEU A 186 13.04 9.71 11.09
C LEU A 186 12.80 11.20 10.75
N HIS A 187 11.53 11.57 10.55
CA HIS A 187 11.13 12.89 10.09
C HIS A 187 9.83 13.34 10.75
N TRP A 188 9.73 14.64 11.02
CA TRP A 188 8.53 15.31 11.51
C TRP A 188 8.30 16.55 10.66
N THR A 189 7.05 16.77 10.28
CA THR A 189 6.62 17.99 9.60
C THR A 189 6.77 19.22 10.52
N ALA A 190 6.65 20.41 9.95
CA ALA A 190 6.73 21.67 10.70
C ALA A 190 5.66 21.79 11.81
N ASP A 191 4.47 21.20 11.62
CA ASP A 191 3.38 21.14 12.60
C ASP A 191 3.50 19.94 13.55
N GLY A 192 4.57 19.14 13.44
CA GLY A 192 4.92 18.08 14.38
C GLY A 192 4.26 16.73 14.10
N MET A 193 3.73 16.51 12.89
CA MET A 193 3.24 15.19 12.47
C MET A 193 4.41 14.28 12.08
N PRO A 194 4.45 13.02 12.54
CA PRO A 194 5.50 12.09 12.15
C PRO A 194 5.32 11.65 10.70
N VAL A 195 6.44 11.54 9.97
CA VAL A 195 6.49 10.96 8.63
C VAL A 195 7.38 9.72 8.66
N GLY A 196 6.79 8.57 8.34
CA GLY A 196 7.50 7.30 8.30
C GLY A 196 8.42 7.19 7.09
N VAL A 197 9.63 6.67 7.32
CA VAL A 197 10.55 6.25 6.26
C VAL A 197 10.60 4.72 6.26
N GLN A 198 10.32 4.13 5.11
CA GLN A 198 10.26 2.69 4.92
C GLN A 198 11.59 2.15 4.39
N PHE A 199 12.07 1.08 5.01
CA PHE A 199 13.25 0.32 4.60
C PHE A 199 12.79 -1.10 4.27
N ILE A 200 13.09 -1.56 3.06
CA ILE A 200 12.67 -2.86 2.52
C ILE A 200 13.93 -3.70 2.28
N GLY A 201 14.03 -4.87 2.91
CA GLY A 201 15.17 -5.78 2.75
C GLY A 201 14.91 -6.86 1.70
N ARG A 202 15.89 -7.73 1.49
CA ARG A 202 15.67 -8.99 0.75
C ARG A 202 14.79 -9.93 1.55
N VAL A 203 14.17 -10.88 0.86
CA VAL A 203 13.39 -11.96 1.49
C VAL A 203 14.24 -12.64 2.58
N GLU A 204 13.65 -12.85 3.76
CA GLU A 204 14.29 -13.47 4.94
C GLU A 204 15.47 -12.67 5.56
N GLU A 205 15.67 -11.41 5.19
CA GLU A 205 16.72 -10.53 5.76
C GLU A 205 16.21 -9.56 6.84
N GLU A 206 15.21 -9.94 7.66
CA GLU A 206 14.74 -9.15 8.79
C GLU A 206 15.88 -8.80 9.77
N GLY A 207 16.82 -9.73 9.95
CA GLY A 207 18.00 -9.51 10.78
C GLY A 207 18.87 -8.35 10.29
N LEU A 208 18.93 -8.11 8.97
CA LEU A 208 19.62 -6.95 8.40
C LEU A 208 18.85 -5.66 8.72
N LEU A 209 17.53 -5.67 8.57
CA LEU A 209 16.69 -4.53 8.91
C LEU A 209 16.78 -4.15 10.38
N PHE A 210 16.76 -5.11 11.31
CA PHE A 210 16.93 -4.82 12.74
C PHE A 210 18.30 -4.24 13.08
N ARG A 211 19.38 -4.69 12.43
CA ARG A 211 20.71 -4.08 12.60
C ARG A 211 20.74 -2.65 12.08
N LEU A 212 20.11 -2.37 10.95
CA LEU A 212 19.98 -1.01 10.41
C LEU A 212 19.14 -0.13 11.34
N ALA A 213 18.00 -0.62 11.84
CA ALA A 213 17.14 0.07 12.79
C ALA A 213 17.92 0.49 14.04
N SER A 214 18.74 -0.40 14.61
CA SER A 214 19.59 -0.10 15.76
C SER A 214 20.56 1.07 15.50
N GLN A 215 21.15 1.14 14.30
CA GLN A 215 22.04 2.25 13.94
C GLN A 215 21.26 3.57 13.81
N LEU A 216 20.09 3.52 13.15
CA LEU A 216 19.22 4.68 12.95
C LEU A 216 18.70 5.22 14.29
N GLU A 217 18.28 4.35 15.19
CA GLU A 217 17.84 4.67 16.56
C GLU A 217 18.93 5.35 17.37
N ALA A 218 20.17 4.83 17.30
CA ALA A 218 21.30 5.39 18.01
C ALA A 218 21.71 6.77 17.45
N ALA A 219 21.68 6.94 16.13
CA ALA A 219 22.14 8.15 15.47
C ALA A 219 21.10 9.30 15.50
N ARG A 220 19.81 8.97 15.39
CA ARG A 220 18.72 9.95 15.45
C ARG A 220 17.59 9.44 16.34
N PRO A 221 17.74 9.52 17.66
CA PRO A 221 16.74 8.98 18.56
C PRO A 221 15.44 9.80 18.56
N TRP A 222 14.29 9.11 18.68
CA TRP A 222 12.95 9.71 18.70
C TRP A 222 12.15 9.46 19.98
N TRP A 223 12.75 8.81 20.99
CA TRP A 223 12.05 8.37 22.21
C TRP A 223 11.45 9.51 23.05
N ASP A 224 11.96 10.73 22.91
CA ASP A 224 11.39 11.93 23.56
C ASP A 224 10.21 12.54 22.79
N ARG A 225 9.99 12.16 21.53
CA ARG A 225 8.88 12.66 20.70
C ARG A 225 7.60 11.94 21.12
N ARG A 226 6.82 12.60 21.98
CA ARG A 226 5.52 12.09 22.43
C ARG A 226 4.38 12.85 21.75
N PRO A 227 3.27 12.18 21.36
CA PRO A 227 2.09 12.88 20.89
C PRO A 227 1.54 13.76 22.02
N LYS A 228 1.01 14.92 21.66
CA LYS A 228 0.22 15.71 22.61
C LYS A 228 -1.07 14.93 22.87
N THR A 229 -1.25 14.51 24.10
CA THR A 229 -2.54 13.98 24.58
C THR A 229 -3.24 15.11 25.30
N ASP A 230 -4.46 15.42 24.87
CA ASP A 230 -5.36 16.29 25.63
C ASP A 230 -5.71 15.70 27.00
#